data_AF-A0A1T5LJP9-F1
#
_entry.id   AF-A0A1T5LJP9-F1
#
_cell.length_a   1.000
_cell.length_b   1.000
_cell.length_c   1.000
_cell.angle_alpha   90.00
_cell.angle_beta   90.00
_cell.angle_gamma   90.00
#
_symmetry.space_group_name_H-M   'P 1'
#
loop_
_entity.id
_entity.type
_entity.pdbx_description
1 polymer ?
#
loop_
_entity_poly.entity_id
_entity_poly.type
_entity_poly.pdbx_seq_one_letter_code
_entity_poly.pdbx_strand_id
1 'polypeptide(L)' 'MSKRKLVVPEARAALDQFKMEMAKELGINDTGSIDSGYLASYHTGQITRKLIEMGEKQLLNEDVTK' A
#
# COMPACT_ATOMS: atom_id res chain seq x y z
N MET A 1 -22.31 -1.34 9.97
CA MET A 1 -20.83 -1.19 9.92
C MET A 1 -20.47 -0.20 8.82
N SER A 2 -19.76 0.88 9.15
CA SER A 2 -19.35 1.88 8.17
C SER A 2 -18.15 1.34 7.36
N LYS A 3 -18.37 1.01 6.08
CA LYS A 3 -17.30 0.56 5.18
C LYS A 3 -16.44 1.78 4.85
N ARG A 4 -15.15 1.76 5.22
CA ARG A 4 -14.21 2.82 4.83
C ARG A 4 -14.20 2.91 3.30
N LYS A 5 -14.61 4.06 2.76
CA LYS A 5 -14.58 4.35 1.32
C LYS A 5 -13.20 4.86 0.95
N LEU A 6 -12.70 4.41 -0.20
CA LEU A 6 -11.50 5.00 -0.79
C LEU A 6 -11.81 6.42 -1.25
N VAL A 7 -10.82 7.30 -1.15
CA VAL A 7 -10.91 8.67 -1.69
C VAL A 7 -11.06 8.62 -3.22
N VAL A 8 -10.37 7.67 -3.87
CA VAL A 8 -10.47 7.39 -5.30
C VAL A 8 -10.99 5.96 -5.47
N PRO A 9 -12.30 5.75 -5.71
CA PRO A 9 -12.90 4.42 -5.84
C PRO A 9 -12.31 3.59 -6.98
N GLU A 10 -11.93 4.23 -8.08
CA GLU A 10 -11.41 3.61 -9.31
C GLU A 10 -10.04 2.96 -9.08
N ALA A 11 -9.27 3.46 -8.11
CA ALA A 11 -7.94 2.95 -7.78
C ALA A 11 -7.96 1.65 -6.96
N ARG A 12 -9.15 1.10 -6.65
CA ARG A 12 -9.29 -0.08 -5.78
C ARG A 12 -8.54 -1.29 -6.31
N ALA A 13 -8.68 -1.60 -7.59
CA ALA A 13 -8.00 -2.74 -8.21
C ALA A 13 -6.48 -2.59 -8.16
N ALA A 14 -5.96 -1.40 -8.50
CA ALA A 14 -4.54 -1.10 -8.46
C ALA A 14 -3.98 -1.18 -7.03
N LEU A 15 -4.72 -0.68 -6.04
CA LEU A 15 -4.32 -0.75 -4.64
C LEU A 15 -4.29 -2.18 -4.11
N ASP A 16 -5.27 -3.01 -4.50
CA ASP A 16 -5.32 -4.41 -4.06
C ASP A 16 -4.18 -5.22 -4.71
N GLN A 17 -3.84 -4.96 -5.97
CA GLN A 17 -2.65 -5.53 -6.61
C GLN A 17 -1.37 -5.11 -5.90
N PHE A 18 -1.21 -3.81 -5.61
CA PHE A 18 -0.04 -3.30 -4.91
C PHE A 18 0.15 -3.94 -3.52
N LYS A 19 -0.94 -4.12 -2.77
CA LYS A 19 -0.89 -4.83 -1.47
C LYS A 19 -0.40 -6.26 -1.62
N MET A 20 -0.83 -6.98 -2.64
CA MET A 20 -0.38 -8.35 -2.91
C MET A 20 1.10 -8.40 -3.26
N GLU A 21 1.57 -7.47 -4.10
CA GLU A 21 2.99 -7.35 -4.45
C GLU A 21 3.86 -7.05 -3.20
N MET A 22 3.43 -6.10 -2.37
CA MET A 22 4.12 -5.77 -1.12
C MET A 22 4.08 -6.93 -0.11
N ALA A 23 2.98 -7.68 -0.02
CA ALA A 23 2.90 -8.85 0.84
C ALA A 23 3.90 -9.94 0.42
N LYS A 24 4.06 -10.14 -0.90
CA LYS A 24 5.03 -11.07 -1.46
C LYS A 24 6.47 -10.61 -1.21
N GLU A 25 6.77 -9.32 -1.39
CA GLU A 25 8.10 -8.74 -1.13
C GLU A 25 8.49 -8.88 0.35
N LEU A 26 7.53 -8.70 1.25
CA LEU A 26 7.73 -8.83 2.70
C LEU A 26 7.77 -10.29 3.18
N GLY A 27 7.68 -11.28 2.28
CA GLY A 27 7.77 -12.70 2.61
C GLY A 27 6.57 -13.23 3.41
N ILE A 28 5.42 -12.57 3.34
CA ILE A 28 4.21 -12.97 4.04
C ILE A 28 3.50 -14.04 3.21
N ASN A 29 3.94 -15.28 3.40
CA ASN A 29 3.18 -16.42 2.94
C ASN A 29 2.11 -16.68 3.99
N ASP A 30 0.87 -16.30 3.66
CA ASP A 30 -0.35 -16.45 4.46
C ASP A 30 -0.50 -17.87 5.03
N THR A 31 0.18 -18.18 6.14
CA THR A 31 0.23 -19.52 6.73
C THR A 31 0.39 -19.42 8.25
N GLY A 32 -0.73 -19.12 8.91
CA GLY A 32 -0.90 -19.46 10.31
C GLY A 32 -0.59 -18.33 11.29
N SER A 33 -1.67 -17.70 11.74
CA SER A 33 -1.75 -17.17 13.11
C SER A 33 -0.75 -16.09 13.49
N ILE A 34 -0.41 -15.17 12.58
CA ILE A 34 0.27 -13.94 12.99
C ILE A 34 -0.82 -12.99 13.51
N ASP A 35 -0.68 -12.65 14.78
CA ASP A 35 -1.49 -11.71 15.51
C ASP A 35 -1.95 -10.55 14.62
N SER A 36 -3.26 -10.46 14.36
CA SER A 36 -3.86 -9.56 13.36
C SER A 36 -3.47 -8.09 13.57
N GLY A 37 -3.04 -7.70 14.78
CA GLY A 37 -2.55 -6.36 15.09
C GLY A 37 -1.14 -6.05 14.61
N TYR A 38 -0.22 -7.02 14.68
CA TYR A 38 1.17 -6.82 14.25
C TYR A 38 1.28 -6.81 12.72
N LEU A 39 0.56 -7.70 12.04
CA LEU A 39 0.44 -7.69 10.58
C LEU A 39 -0.29 -6.45 10.06
N ALA A 40 -1.28 -5.92 10.78
CA ALA A 40 -1.99 -4.73 10.30
C ALA A 40 -1.11 -3.48 10.36
N SER A 41 -0.37 -3.26 11.45
CA SER A 41 0.31 -1.97 11.67
C SER A 41 1.65 -1.85 10.94
N TYR A 42 2.51 -2.88 10.98
CA TYR A 42 3.82 -2.83 10.32
C TYR A 42 3.69 -2.79 8.80
N HIS A 43 2.77 -3.57 8.25
CA HIS A 43 2.60 -3.72 6.80
C HIS A 43 1.88 -2.52 6.20
N THR A 44 0.83 -2.02 6.86
CA THR A 44 0.18 -0.77 6.45
C THR A 44 1.17 0.39 6.47
N GLY A 45 2.10 0.42 7.44
CA GLY A 45 3.17 1.42 7.50
C GLY A 45 4.13 1.37 6.31
N GLN A 46 4.60 0.18 5.93
CA GLN A 46 5.48 0.00 4.76
C GLN A 46 4.77 0.35 3.44
N ILE A 47 3.53 -0.11 3.26
CA ILE A 47 2.69 0.19 2.10
C ILE A 47 2.49 1.71 1.98
N THR A 48 2.18 2.39 3.08
CA THR A 48 1.99 3.84 3.10
C THR A 48 3.28 4.58 2.74
N ARG A 49 4.43 4.15 3.29
CA ARG A 49 5.74 4.73 2.95
C ARG A 49 6.05 4.63 1.46
N LYS A 50 5.81 3.46 0.86
CA LYS A 50 6.05 3.24 -0.57
C LYS A 50 5.11 4.07 -1.46
N LEU A 51 3.84 4.20 -1.09
CA LEU A 51 2.90 5.05 -1.81
C LEU A 51 3.31 6.53 -1.77
N ILE A 52 3.81 7.01 -0.62
CA ILE A 52 4.34 8.37 -0.49
C ILE A 52 5.59 8.54 -1.36
N GLU A 53 6.56 7.61 -1.29
CA GLU A 53 7.77 7.64 -2.12
C GLU A 53 7.44 7.67 -3.63
N MET A 54 6.44 6.90 -4.07
CA MET A 54 5.97 6.93 -5.46
C MET A 54 5.36 8.28 -5.83
N GLY A 55 4.56 8.88 -4.94
CA GLY A 55 3.99 10.21 -5.13
C GLY A 55 5.05 11.30 -5.20
N GLU A 56 6.03 11.28 -4.29
CA GLU A 56 7.16 12.21 -4.30
C GLU A 56 7.96 12.12 -5.60
N LYS A 57 8.26 10.91 -6.08
CA LYS A 57 8.94 10.71 -7.36
C LYS A 57 8.14 11.25 -8.54
N GLN A 58 6.81 11.08 -8.54
CA GLN A 58 5.95 11.62 -9.59
C GLN A 58 6.01 13.15 -9.59
N LEU A 59 5.86 13.79 -8.43
CA LEU A 59 5.95 15.24 -8.29
C LEU A 59 7.32 15.78 -8.71
N LEU A 60 8.41 15.16 -8.23
CA LEU A 60 9.77 15.56 -8.59
C LEU A 60 10.05 15.42 -10.09
N ASN A 61 9.54 14.36 -10.74
CA ASN A 61 9.72 14.18 -12.18
C ASN A 61 8.89 15.19 -12.99
N GLU A 62 7.74 15.62 -12.47
CA GLU A 62 6.89 16.65 -13.08
C GLU A 62 7.53 18.04 -12.99
N ASP A 63 8.31 18.30 -11.93
CA ASP A 63 9.11 19.54 -11.79
C ASP A 63 10.35 19.56 -12.71
N VAL A 64 10.92 18.41 -13.06
CA VAL A 64 12.09 18.31 -13.95
C VAL A 64 11.73 18.46 -15.44
N THR A 65 10.46 18.27 -15.81
CA THR A 65 9.99 18.32 -17.21
C THR A 65 9.38 19.67 -17.63
N LYS A 66 9.38 20.68 -16.76
CA LYS A 66 9.03 22.07 -17.09
C LYS A 66 10.27 22.94 -17.33
#